data_AF-A0A836YZH1-F1
#
_entry.id   AF-A0A836YZH1-F1
#
_cell.length_a   1.000
_cell.length_b   1.000
_cell.length_c   1.000
_cell.angle_alpha   90.00
_cell.angle_beta   90.00
_cell.angle_gamma   90.00
#
_symmetry.space_group_name_H-M   'P 1'
#
loop_
_entity.id
_entity.type
_entity.pdbx_description
1 polymer ?
#
loop_
_entity_poly.entity_id
_entity_poly.type
_entity_poly.pdbx_seq_one_letter_code
_entity_poly.pdbx_strand_id
1 'polypeptide(L)' 'MNVTFVELPPFEEYRKKYLDDDTFRLLQNELLKFPDKGELIQGTGGLRKLRIVDIIRQKGKRGGARVIYYYYVQGKQV' A
#
# COMPACT_ATOMS: atom_id res chain seq x y z
N MET A 1 -17.94 -3.29 -2.51
CA MET A 1 -16.89 -4.32 -2.63
C MET A 1 -16.26 -4.45 -1.26
N ASN A 2 -16.18 -5.66 -0.70
CA ASN A 2 -15.59 -5.87 0.62
C ASN A 2 -14.16 -6.36 0.43
N VAL A 3 -13.18 -5.53 0.79
CA VAL A 3 -11.76 -5.89 0.81
C VAL A 3 -11.29 -5.82 2.25
N THR A 4 -10.54 -6.83 2.68
CA THR A 4 -9.91 -6.84 4.00
C THR A 4 -8.45 -6.44 3.85
N PHE A 5 -8.01 -5.44 4.61
CA PHE A 5 -6.60 -5.08 4.69
C PHE A 5 -5.93 -5.95 5.75
N VAL A 6 -4.89 -6.67 5.34
CA VAL A 6 -4.06 -7.49 6.23
C VAL A 6 -2.67 -6.86 6.27
N GLU A 7 -2.26 -6.41 7.45
CA GLU A 7 -0.91 -5.90 7.68
C GLU A 7 0.03 -7.09 7.92
N LEU A 8 1.15 -7.13 7.21
CA LEU A 8 2.23 -8.06 7.55
C LEU A 8 3.03 -7.50 8.72
N PRO A 9 3.67 -8.33 9.57
CA PRO A 9 4.38 -7.84 10.76
C PRO A 9 5.38 -6.71 10.48
N PRO A 10 6.20 -6.76 9.40
CA PRO A 10 7.08 -5.65 9.08
C PRO A 10 6.34 -4.37 8.69
N PHE A 11 5.18 -4.49 8.03
CA PHE A 11 4.39 -3.31 7.68
C PHE A 11 3.84 -2.64 8.94
N GLU A 12 3.25 -3.43 9.85
CA GLU A 12 2.68 -2.93 11.10
C GLU A 12 3.73 -2.21 11.96
N GLU A 13 4.93 -2.81 12.10
CA GLU A 13 6.04 -2.25 12.87
C GLU A 13 6.46 -0.85 12.38
N TYR A 14 6.53 -0.66 11.05
CA TYR A 14 6.99 0.61 10.47
C TYR A 14 5.86 1.58 10.12
N ARG A 15 4.59 1.14 10.07
CA ARG A 15 3.47 1.94 9.54
C ARG A 15 3.42 3.33 10.16
N LYS A 16 3.36 3.41 11.49
CA LYS A 16 3.22 4.68 12.22
C LYS A 16 4.39 5.66 12.06
N LYS A 17 5.54 5.19 11.57
CA LYS A 17 6.71 6.03 11.28
C LYS A 17 6.56 6.80 9.97
N TYR A 18 5.74 6.30 9.04
CA TYR A 18 5.59 6.86 7.68
C TYR A 18 4.16 7.29 7.35
N LEU A 19 3.18 6.73 8.05
CA LEU A 19 1.74 6.93 7.84
C LEU A 19 1.07 7.18 9.18
N ASP A 20 0.53 8.38 9.35
CA ASP A 20 -0.44 8.64 10.41
C ASP A 20 -1.78 7.97 10.05
N ASP A 21 -2.72 7.96 10.99
CA ASP A 21 -3.97 7.21 10.82
C ASP A 21 -4.85 7.81 9.71
N ASP A 22 -4.77 9.12 9.45
CA ASP A 22 -5.49 9.78 8.36
C ASP A 22 -4.89 9.42 7.00
N THR A 23 -3.56 9.48 6.85
CA THR A 23 -2.86 9.09 5.62
C THR A 23 -3.05 7.60 5.36
N PHE A 24 -3.05 6.78 6.41
CA PHE A 24 -3.31 5.36 6.29
C PHE A 24 -4.75 5.07 5.83
N ARG A 25 -5.74 5.77 6.40
CA ARG A 25 -7.14 5.68 5.95
C ARG A 25 -7.30 6.15 4.50
N LEU A 26 -6.59 7.21 4.08
CA LEU A 26 -6.58 7.66 2.69
C LEU A 26 -6.01 6.59 1.75
N LEU A 27 -4.90 5.94 2.13
CA LEU A 27 -4.33 4.82 1.40
C LEU A 27 -5.33 3.67 1.26
N GLN A 28 -5.99 3.27 2.34
CA GLN A 28 -7.00 2.21 2.32
C GLN A 28 -8.17 2.56 1.39
N ASN A 29 -8.70 3.79 1.49
CA ASN A 29 -9.77 4.26 0.62
C ASN A 29 -9.36 4.32 -0.86
N GLU A 30 -8.11 4.67 -1.13
CA GLU A 30 -7.56 4.67 -2.48
C GLU A 30 -7.47 3.26 -3.06
N LEU A 31 -6.97 2.30 -2.29
CA LEU A 31 -6.86 0.89 -2.70
C LEU A 31 -8.22 0.20 -2.78
N LEU A 32 -9.21 0.60 -1.98
CA LEU A 32 -10.58 0.14 -2.10
C LEU A 32 -11.21 0.54 -3.45
N LYS A 33 -10.89 1.75 -3.93
CA LYS A 33 -11.41 2.27 -5.21
C LYS A 33 -10.62 1.76 -6.41
N PHE A 34 -9.30 1.64 -6.26
CA PHE A 34 -8.37 1.29 -7.34
C PHE A 34 -7.39 0.21 -6.85
N PRO A 35 -7.83 -1.06 -6.76
CA PRO A 35 -7.03 -2.13 -6.18
C PRO A 35 -5.83 -2.56 -7.04
N ASP A 36 -5.77 -2.11 -8.29
CA ASP A 36 -4.66 -2.32 -9.22
C ASP A 36 -3.65 -1.15 -9.23
N LYS A 37 -3.82 -0.15 -8.35
CA LYS A 37 -2.98 1.05 -8.34
C LYS A 37 -1.52 0.77 -7.97
N GLY A 38 -0.59 1.37 -8.70
CA GLY A 38 0.84 1.23 -8.45
C GLY A 38 1.51 0.30 -9.47
N GLU A 39 2.83 0.36 -9.51
CA GLU A 39 3.63 -0.37 -10.49
C GLU A 39 3.69 -1.86 -10.10
N LEU A 40 3.32 -2.75 -11.03
CA LEU A 40 3.52 -4.19 -10.87
C LEU A 40 5.03 -4.49 -10.82
N ILE A 41 5.47 -5.16 -9.76
CA ILE A 41 6.86 -5.59 -9.61
C ILE A 41 7.00 -6.92 -10.37
N GLN A 42 7.72 -6.89 -11.49
CA GLN A 42 7.92 -8.08 -12.32
C GLN A 42 8.66 -9.18 -11.54
N GLY A 43 8.32 -10.45 -11.82
CA GLY A 43 8.92 -11.61 -11.16
C GLY A 43 8.47 -11.88 -9.72
N THR A 44 7.49 -11.14 -9.20
CA THR A 44 7.01 -11.29 -7.81
C THR A 44 5.63 -11.95 -7.67
N GLY A 45 5.06 -12.43 -8.77
CA GLY A 45 3.74 -13.07 -8.76
C GLY A 45 2.56 -12.13 -8.47
N GLY A 46 2.74 -10.81 -8.57
CA GLY A 46 1.63 -9.85 -8.45
C GLY A 46 1.80 -8.73 -7.43
N LEU A 47 2.96 -8.58 -6.78
CA LEU A 47 3.20 -7.46 -5.86
C LEU A 47 3.16 -6.12 -6.60
N ARG A 48 2.56 -5.12 -5.98
CA ARG A 48 2.47 -3.75 -6.50
C ARG A 48 3.18 -2.78 -5.58
N LYS A 49 3.84 -1.79 -6.19
CA LYS A 49 4.58 -0.73 -5.50
C LYS A 49 3.87 0.61 -5.69
N LEU A 50 3.40 1.19 -4.59
CA LEU A 50 2.75 2.49 -4.55
C LEU A 50 3.67 3.53 -3.94
N ARG A 51 3.79 4.71 -4.58
CA ARG A 51 4.49 5.87 -4.02
C ARG A 51 3.50 6.68 -3.17
N ILE A 52 3.85 6.93 -1.92
CA ILE A 52 3.05 7.73 -0.99
C ILE A 52 3.82 8.99 -0.56
N VAL A 53 3.07 10.04 -0.28
CA VAL A 53 3.61 11.23 0.37
C VAL A 53 3.87 10.88 1.83
N ASP A 54 5.07 11.18 2.31
CA ASP A 54 5.46 10.93 3.70
C ASP A 54 5.28 12.26 4.45
N ILE A 55 4.06 12.46 4.94
CA ILE A 55 3.65 13.71 5.60
C ILE A 55 4.41 13.87 6.92
N ILE A 56 4.62 12.78 7.65
CA ILE A 56 5.34 12.75 8.94
C ILE A 56 6.75 13.31 8.79
N ARG A 57 7.48 12.91 7.73
CA ARG A 57 8.85 13.38 7.48
C ARG A 57 8.92 14.59 6.54
N GLN A 58 7.77 15.20 6.21
CA GLN A 58 7.65 16.34 5.29
C GLN A 58 8.32 16.07 3.93
N LYS A 59 8.17 14.87 3.39
CA LYS A 59 8.71 14.49 2.08
C LYS A 59 7.59 14.30 1.05
N GLY A 60 7.71 15.01 -0.07
CA GLY A 60 6.87 14.78 -1.26
C GLY A 60 7.11 13.41 -1.90
N LYS A 61 6.31 13.06 -2.93
CA LYS A 61 6.29 11.71 -3.56
C LYS A 61 7.65 11.15 -4.02
N ARG A 62 8.64 11.99 -4.33
CA ARG A 62 9.99 11.54 -4.74
C ARG A 62 10.89 11.14 -3.56
N GLY A 63 10.72 11.77 -2.40
CA GLY A 63 11.49 11.50 -1.18
C GLY A 63 10.71 10.78 -0.08
N GLY A 64 9.43 10.50 -0.32
CA GLY A 64 8.54 9.86 0.63
C GLY A 64 8.64 8.34 0.65
N ALA A 65 7.63 7.70 1.23
CA ALA A 65 7.60 6.27 1.47
C ALA A 65 7.10 5.48 0.25
N ARG A 66 7.26 4.15 0.32
CA ARG A 66 6.72 3.20 -0.66
C ARG A 66 5.97 2.11 0.09
N VAL A 67 4.73 1.85 -0.33
CA VAL A 67 3.96 0.69 0.13
C VAL A 67 4.09 -0.39 -0.93
N ILE A 68 4.42 -1.60 -0.49
CA ILE A 68 4.33 -2.81 -1.32
C ILE A 68 3.13 -3.59 -0.82
N TYR A 69 2.23 -3.98 -1.72
CA TYR A 69 1.04 -4.73 -1.35
C TYR A 69 0.72 -5.80 -2.40
N TYR A 70 -0.09 -6.77 -1.99
CA TYR A 70 -0.64 -7.79 -2.87
C TYR A 70 -2.17 -7.70 -2.85
N TYR A 71 -2.78 -7.62 -4.02
CA TYR A 71 -4.23 -7.65 -4.14
C TYR A 71 -4.69 -9.07 -4.45
N TYR A 72 -5.08 -9.80 -3.40
CA TYR A 72 -5.61 -11.15 -3.53
C TYR A 72 -7.08 -11.13 -3.93
N VAL A 73 -7.41 -11.84 -5.00
CA VAL A 73 -8.79 -12.09 -5.43
C VAL A 73 -9.02 -13.59 -5.36
N GLN A 74 -9.99 -14.01 -4.55
CA GLN A 74 -10.32 -15.43 -4.40
C GLN A 74 -10.61 -16.07 -5.78
N GLY A 75 -10.03 -17.24 -6.03
CA GLY A 75 -10.15 -17.95 -7.32
C GLY A 75 -9.26 -17.41 -8.44
N LYS A 76 -8.51 -16.32 -8.21
CA LYS A 76 -7.40 -15.90 -9.07
C LYS A 76 -6.07 -16.19 -8.36
N GLN A 77 -5.60 -17.43 -8.51
CA GLN A 77 -4.16 -17.68 -8.48
C GLN A 77 -3.67 -17.55 -9.92
N VAL A 78 -2.62 -16.75 -10.12
CA VAL A 78 -1.86 -16.72 -11.38
C VAL A 78 -0.94 -17.93 -11.41
#